data_AF-A0AA39HEW3-F1
#
_entry.id   AF-A0AA39HEW3-F1
#
_cell.length_a   1.000
_cell.length_b   1.000
_cell.length_c   1.000
_cell.angle_alpha   90.00
_cell.angle_beta   90.00
_cell.angle_gamma   90.00
#
_symmetry.space_group_name_H-M   'P 1'
#
loop_
_entity.id
_entity.type
_entity.pdbx_description
1 polymer ?
#
loop_
_entity_poly.entity_id
_entity_poly.type
_entity_poly.pdbx_seq_one_letter_code
_entity_poly.pdbx_strand_id
1 'polypeptide(L)'
;MVPGLLSVTMLPDADARTPEPPNKIAFESLVKRLNQEIKKVHKEIDEFWTEETSSSLKLIKEKRSNLERICSPLVENEGDLRSVVDDLRGRVNSLEDDISAMERDMFYKSEETALAKLAMLQEQYTNGKFCGIREEQSLVSQIDKIKRNVNKFRTYNSLKAAVGRHRHEMNTRRAELKGIRMEIRSEDSKIRRCKDDIRKILKPLHEKRRYIHDLYKSKRNTVEKYQRERHAYNDWRRFKRHHDGLELPPSCPNATNAGRDYDEFEPFSEQKRACCRLVNYFQFLIRQLDSVPKKQEGADADSSDSADELPPSFSSLKVTGMSAVHASRPRSLRKHASRANSNKPLSHNVDVIRLMALISLDIPYNLGQVPEALDKVRKELEYYENQTNIVDWTSIDFGSRGHEAPSASISLLSFPESDLDSLSPSASNLPSPRGTAADLCVQEAKSM
;
A
#
# COMPACT_ATOMS: atom_id res chain seq x y z
N MET A 1 2.53 -11.28 -64.36
CA MET A 1 3.87 -10.65 -64.51
C MET A 1 3.68 -9.16 -64.73
N VAL A 2 4.68 -8.38 -64.33
CA VAL A 2 4.75 -6.91 -64.20
C VAL A 2 4.20 -6.35 -62.85
N PRO A 3 5.09 -5.80 -61.99
CA PRO A 3 4.79 -5.22 -60.68
C PRO A 3 4.54 -3.71 -60.78
N GLY A 4 3.73 -3.17 -59.87
CA GLY A 4 3.48 -1.73 -59.73
C GLY A 4 3.51 -1.30 -58.27
N LEU A 5 4.69 -1.41 -57.65
CA LEU A 5 5.01 -0.78 -56.36
C LEU A 5 5.12 0.74 -56.58
N LEU A 6 4.00 1.45 -56.40
CA LEU A 6 4.06 2.89 -56.13
C LEU A 6 4.35 3.05 -54.64
N SER A 7 5.65 3.13 -54.33
CA SER A 7 6.15 3.65 -53.07
C SER A 7 5.76 5.12 -53.00
N VAL A 8 4.64 5.42 -52.35
CA VAL A 8 4.29 6.78 -51.95
C VAL A 8 5.28 7.18 -50.85
N THR A 9 6.39 7.79 -51.25
CA THR A 9 7.17 8.66 -50.37
C THR A 9 6.27 9.81 -49.96
N MET A 10 5.63 9.67 -48.80
CA MET A 10 5.05 10.77 -48.05
C MET A 10 6.20 11.74 -47.73
N LEU A 11 6.36 12.75 -48.58
CA LEU A 11 7.06 13.98 -48.23
C LEU A 11 6.37 14.54 -46.98
N PRO A 12 7.08 14.77 -45.87
CA PRO A 12 6.47 15.44 -44.73
C PRO A 12 6.11 16.87 -45.15
N ASP A 13 4.86 17.24 -44.90
CA ASP A 13 4.31 18.59 -45.13
C ASP A 13 5.32 19.67 -44.75
N ALA A 14 5.62 20.55 -45.69
CA ALA A 14 6.57 21.65 -45.58
C ALA A 14 6.09 22.78 -44.64
N ASP A 15 4.95 22.61 -43.95
CA ASP A 15 4.45 23.48 -42.89
C ASP A 15 4.84 22.98 -41.48
N ALA A 16 5.89 22.15 -41.39
CA ALA A 16 6.50 21.78 -40.12
C ALA A 16 7.09 23.04 -39.44
N ARG A 17 6.25 23.71 -38.63
CA ARG A 17 6.66 24.76 -37.68
C ARG A 17 7.98 24.32 -37.05
N THR A 18 9.02 25.14 -37.22
CA THR A 18 10.33 24.87 -36.63
C THR A 18 10.16 24.59 -35.15
N PRO A 19 10.45 23.37 -34.65
CA PRO A 19 10.29 23.08 -33.24
C PRO A 19 11.17 24.05 -32.44
N GLU A 20 10.57 24.68 -31.44
CA GLU A 20 11.29 25.63 -30.59
C GLU A 20 12.33 24.89 -29.74
N PRO A 21 13.49 25.50 -29.44
CA PRO A 21 14.46 24.92 -28.52
C PRO A 21 13.84 24.69 -27.13
N PRO A 22 14.06 23.53 -26.49
CA PRO A 22 13.54 23.28 -25.15
C PRO A 22 14.06 24.32 -24.15
N ASN A 23 13.17 24.88 -23.34
CA ASN A 23 13.55 25.87 -22.34
C ASN A 23 14.17 25.19 -21.10
N LYS A 24 15.50 25.04 -21.15
CA LYS A 24 16.33 24.44 -20.09
C LYS A 24 16.14 25.10 -18.73
N ILE A 25 16.15 26.44 -18.68
CA ILE A 25 16.06 27.19 -17.40
C ILE A 25 14.69 26.97 -16.75
N ALA A 26 13.61 27.03 -17.54
CA ALA A 26 12.27 26.76 -17.06
C ALA A 26 12.14 25.34 -16.52
N PHE A 27 12.66 24.34 -17.27
CA PHE A 27 12.68 22.95 -16.84
C PHE A 27 13.44 22.75 -15.52
N GLU A 28 14.68 23.24 -15.44
CA GLU A 28 15.51 23.09 -14.24
C GLU A 28 14.87 23.76 -13.02
N SER A 29 14.26 24.93 -13.20
CA SER A 29 13.55 25.63 -12.11
C SER A 29 12.34 24.84 -11.61
N LEU A 30 11.58 24.21 -12.51
CA LEU A 30 10.40 23.42 -12.17
C LEU A 30 10.79 22.12 -11.48
N VAL A 31 11.80 21.40 -11.99
CA VAL A 31 12.30 20.17 -11.36
C VAL A 31 12.88 20.46 -9.97
N LYS A 32 13.63 21.57 -9.80
CA LYS A 32 14.11 21.99 -8.48
C LYS A 32 12.96 22.25 -7.51
N ARG A 33 11.92 22.97 -7.95
CA ARG A 33 10.72 23.25 -7.14
C ARG A 33 10.02 21.96 -6.72
N LEU A 34 9.76 21.05 -7.66
CA LEU A 34 9.13 19.75 -7.38
C LEU A 34 9.97 18.93 -6.40
N ASN A 35 11.30 18.89 -6.57
CA ASN A 35 12.18 18.19 -5.65
C ASN A 35 12.17 18.80 -4.23
N GLN A 36 12.13 20.13 -4.11
CA GLN A 36 12.03 20.82 -2.81
C GLN A 36 10.69 20.50 -2.13
N GLU A 37 9.61 20.50 -2.90
CA GLU A 37 8.28 20.20 -2.41
C GLU A 37 8.15 18.74 -1.98
N ILE A 38 8.68 17.80 -2.77
CA ILE A 38 8.77 16.39 -2.40
C ILE A 38 9.51 16.23 -1.07
N LYS A 39 10.69 16.86 -0.92
CA LYS A 39 11.46 16.83 0.33
C LYS A 39 10.68 17.39 1.51
N LYS A 40 9.96 18.50 1.30
CA LYS A 40 9.11 19.13 2.31
C LYS A 40 8.01 18.16 2.78
N VAL A 41 7.29 17.54 1.86
CA VAL A 41 6.18 16.64 2.21
C VAL A 41 6.69 15.35 2.87
N HIS A 42 7.85 14.82 2.46
CA HIS A 42 8.48 13.70 3.18
C HIS A 42 8.77 14.08 4.63
N LYS A 43 9.39 15.25 4.86
CA LYS A 43 9.64 15.76 6.21
C LYS A 43 8.33 15.93 7.00
N GLU A 44 7.27 16.44 6.39
CA GLU A 44 5.95 16.56 7.03
C GLU A 44 5.30 15.20 7.35
N ILE A 45 5.64 14.12 6.63
CA ILE A 45 5.21 12.75 6.95
C ILE A 45 6.02 12.20 8.11
N ASP A 46 7.33 12.38 8.11
CA ASP A 46 8.22 11.94 9.18
C ASP A 46 7.89 12.64 10.50
N GLU A 47 7.64 13.96 10.46
CA GLU A 47 7.20 14.76 11.61
C GLU A 47 5.81 14.36 12.10
N PHE A 48 4.93 13.90 11.20
CA PHE A 48 3.62 13.38 11.60
C PHE A 48 3.76 12.03 12.31
N TRP A 49 4.70 11.19 11.88
CA TRP A 49 4.89 9.84 12.42
C TRP A 49 5.78 9.83 13.68
N THR A 50 5.33 10.53 14.71
CA THR A 50 6.00 10.56 16.02
C THR A 50 5.80 9.25 16.80
N GLU A 51 6.65 9.01 17.81
CA GLU A 51 6.46 7.90 18.74
C GLU A 51 5.09 7.96 19.45
N GLU A 52 4.59 9.17 19.70
CA GLU A 52 3.27 9.39 20.30
C GLU A 52 2.14 8.92 19.40
N THR A 53 2.15 9.28 18.12
CA THR A 53 1.11 8.84 17.16
C THR A 53 1.15 7.31 16.96
N SER A 54 2.34 6.74 16.88
CA SER A 54 2.55 5.29 16.79
C SER A 54 2.03 4.57 18.04
N SER A 55 2.33 5.10 19.24
CA SER A 55 1.88 4.54 20.51
C SER A 55 0.36 4.65 20.69
N SER A 56 -0.22 5.80 20.35
CA SER A 56 -1.67 6.02 20.36
C SER A 56 -2.38 5.05 19.41
N LEU A 57 -1.86 4.88 18.19
CA LEU A 57 -2.41 3.93 17.22
C LEU A 57 -2.33 2.49 17.73
N LYS A 58 -1.21 2.08 18.33
CA LYS A 58 -1.07 0.75 18.96
C LYS A 58 -2.10 0.55 20.06
N LEU A 59 -2.27 1.52 20.96
CA LEU A 59 -3.23 1.45 22.05
C LEU A 59 -4.67 1.32 21.54
N ILE A 60 -5.06 2.09 20.53
CA ILE A 60 -6.41 2.02 19.95
C ILE A 60 -6.63 0.66 19.26
N LYS A 61 -5.62 0.14 18.56
CA LYS A 61 -5.67 -1.19 17.94
C LYS A 61 -5.79 -2.31 18.98
N GLU A 62 -5.03 -2.23 20.05
CA GLU A 62 -5.11 -3.19 21.16
C GLU A 62 -6.49 -3.15 21.82
N LYS A 63 -6.99 -1.94 22.12
CA LYS A 63 -8.35 -1.74 22.65
C LYS A 63 -9.41 -2.33 21.73
N ARG A 64 -9.30 -2.10 20.41
CA ARG A 64 -10.20 -2.70 19.41
C ARG A 64 -10.15 -4.23 19.47
N SER A 65 -8.95 -4.81 19.48
CA SER A 65 -8.77 -6.27 19.54
C SER A 65 -9.36 -6.87 20.81
N ASN A 66 -9.18 -6.21 21.95
CA ASN A 66 -9.79 -6.62 23.22
C ASN A 66 -11.33 -6.60 23.16
N LEU A 67 -11.93 -5.57 22.55
CA LEU A 67 -13.37 -5.50 22.35
C LEU A 67 -13.88 -6.60 21.42
N GLU A 68 -13.17 -6.90 20.33
CA GLU A 68 -13.50 -8.00 19.42
C GLU A 68 -13.44 -9.37 20.13
N ARG A 69 -12.45 -9.59 21.01
CA ARG A 69 -12.37 -10.79 21.86
C ARG A 69 -13.54 -10.92 22.84
N ILE A 70 -14.06 -9.80 23.36
CA ILE A 70 -15.25 -9.80 24.23
C ILE A 70 -16.52 -10.07 23.42
N CYS A 71 -16.61 -9.55 22.19
CA CYS A 71 -17.79 -9.71 21.35
C CYS A 71 -17.97 -11.16 20.86
N SER A 72 -16.89 -11.88 20.56
CA SER A 72 -16.93 -13.28 20.09
C SER A 72 -17.76 -14.23 20.99
N PRO A 73 -17.47 -14.37 22.29
CA PRO A 73 -18.25 -15.26 23.16
C PRO A 73 -19.69 -14.78 23.38
N LEU A 74 -19.97 -13.47 23.28
CA LEU A 74 -21.34 -12.96 23.37
C LEU A 74 -22.18 -13.40 22.17
N VAL A 75 -21.61 -13.40 20.97
CA VAL A 75 -22.29 -13.86 19.74
C VAL A 75 -22.55 -15.37 19.80
N GLU A 76 -21.59 -16.15 20.30
CA GLU A 76 -21.78 -17.60 20.52
C GLU A 76 -22.92 -17.86 21.51
N ASN A 77 -22.90 -17.18 22.66
CA ASN A 77 -23.95 -17.28 23.68
C ASN A 77 -25.33 -16.84 23.15
N GLU A 78 -25.40 -15.80 22.29
CA GLU A 78 -26.64 -15.43 21.61
C GLU A 78 -27.18 -16.58 20.74
N GLY A 79 -26.28 -17.24 19.99
CA GLY A 79 -26.59 -18.40 19.16
C GLY A 79 -27.16 -19.56 19.98
N ASP A 80 -26.49 -19.91 21.08
CA ASP A 80 -26.90 -20.99 21.98
C ASP A 80 -28.28 -20.72 22.60
N LEU A 81 -28.49 -19.52 23.15
CA LEU A 81 -29.79 -19.13 23.72
C LEU A 81 -30.90 -19.12 22.68
N ARG A 82 -30.60 -18.76 21.43
CA ARG A 82 -31.57 -18.81 20.34
C ARG A 82 -31.99 -20.26 20.06
N SER A 83 -31.03 -21.18 19.99
CA SER A 83 -31.31 -22.62 19.83
C SER A 83 -32.20 -23.14 20.96
N VAL A 84 -31.90 -22.79 22.21
CA VAL A 84 -32.71 -23.18 23.38
C VAL A 84 -34.15 -22.65 23.27
N VAL A 85 -34.33 -21.40 22.84
CA VAL A 85 -35.67 -20.81 22.66
C VAL A 85 -36.45 -21.54 21.56
N ASP A 86 -35.79 -21.95 20.48
CA ASP A 86 -36.41 -22.67 19.38
C ASP A 86 -36.77 -24.11 19.78
N ASP A 87 -35.92 -24.79 20.56
CA ASP A 87 -36.20 -26.11 21.14
C ASP A 87 -37.40 -26.07 22.10
N LEU A 88 -37.45 -25.06 23.00
CA LEU A 88 -38.57 -24.87 23.92
C LEU A 88 -39.87 -24.61 23.16
N ARG A 89 -39.82 -23.83 22.06
CA ARG A 89 -40.98 -23.62 21.19
C ARG A 89 -41.46 -24.93 20.58
N GLY A 90 -40.54 -25.77 20.08
CA GLY A 90 -40.86 -27.09 19.54
C GLY A 90 -41.56 -27.98 20.57
N ARG A 91 -41.07 -28.01 21.81
CA ARG A 91 -41.70 -28.75 22.93
C ARG A 91 -43.08 -28.22 23.28
N VAL A 92 -43.26 -26.91 23.32
CA VAL A 92 -44.57 -26.28 23.58
C VAL A 92 -45.58 -26.69 22.51
N ASN A 93 -45.20 -26.61 21.23
CA ASN A 93 -46.09 -27.00 20.12
C ASN A 93 -46.48 -28.48 20.21
N SER A 94 -45.51 -29.38 20.44
CA SER A 94 -45.78 -30.82 20.61
C SER A 94 -46.74 -31.10 21.76
N LEU A 95 -46.57 -30.44 22.91
CA LEU A 95 -47.47 -30.60 24.05
C LEU A 95 -48.86 -30.02 23.75
N GLU A 96 -48.97 -28.93 23.00
CA GLU A 96 -50.24 -28.34 22.58
C GLU A 96 -50.99 -29.26 21.60
N ASP A 97 -50.28 -29.97 20.72
CA ASP A 97 -50.84 -31.00 19.85
C ASP A 97 -51.38 -32.19 20.67
N ASP A 98 -50.63 -32.65 21.67
CA ASP A 98 -51.06 -33.72 22.59
C ASP A 98 -52.28 -33.32 23.42
N ILE A 99 -52.30 -32.07 23.92
CA ILE A 99 -53.44 -31.48 24.61
C ILE A 99 -54.66 -31.47 23.68
N SER A 100 -54.51 -31.01 22.44
CA SER A 100 -55.58 -30.95 21.44
C SER A 100 -56.09 -32.35 21.05
N ALA A 101 -55.21 -33.36 21.01
CA ALA A 101 -55.58 -34.75 20.80
C ALA A 101 -56.41 -35.30 21.99
N MET A 102 -55.97 -35.05 23.23
CA MET A 102 -56.72 -35.44 24.43
C MET A 102 -58.07 -34.73 24.52
N GLU A 103 -58.15 -33.43 24.20
CA GLU A 103 -59.41 -32.68 24.22
C GLU A 103 -60.44 -33.24 23.25
N ARG A 104 -60.01 -33.78 22.10
CA ARG A 104 -60.89 -34.49 21.15
C ARG A 104 -61.38 -35.83 21.69
N ASP A 105 -60.53 -36.55 22.42
CA ASP A 105 -60.80 -37.90 22.96
C ASP A 105 -61.54 -37.88 24.33
N MET A 106 -61.67 -36.71 24.97
CA MET A 106 -62.45 -36.54 26.20
C MET A 106 -63.95 -36.33 25.92
N PHE A 107 -64.77 -37.14 26.60
CA PHE A 107 -66.24 -37.11 26.47
C PHE A 107 -66.87 -35.95 27.26
N TYR A 108 -66.44 -35.75 28.50
CA TYR A 108 -66.78 -34.54 29.27
C TYR A 108 -65.69 -33.50 29.07
N LYS A 109 -66.09 -32.22 28.94
CA LYS A 109 -65.16 -31.09 28.79
C LYS A 109 -64.75 -30.44 30.12
N SER A 110 -65.46 -30.74 31.20
CA SER A 110 -65.14 -30.28 32.55
C SER A 110 -64.92 -31.45 33.50
N GLU A 111 -63.83 -31.41 34.25
CA GLU A 111 -63.50 -32.40 35.29
C GLU A 111 -64.59 -32.46 36.36
N GLU A 112 -65.09 -31.29 36.78
CA GLU A 112 -66.17 -31.17 37.77
C GLU A 112 -67.44 -31.88 37.30
N THR A 113 -67.82 -31.69 36.02
CA THR A 113 -69.02 -32.36 35.46
C THR A 113 -68.85 -33.87 35.38
N ALA A 114 -67.65 -34.35 35.07
CA ALA A 114 -67.36 -35.78 35.04
C ALA A 114 -67.40 -36.39 36.44
N LEU A 115 -66.84 -35.72 37.44
CA LEU A 115 -66.85 -36.14 38.84
C LEU A 115 -68.26 -36.14 39.42
N ALA A 116 -69.06 -35.10 39.17
CA ALA A 116 -70.45 -35.04 39.62
C ALA A 116 -71.27 -36.20 39.03
N LYS A 117 -71.13 -36.46 37.73
CA LYS A 117 -71.83 -37.58 37.08
C LYS A 117 -71.35 -38.94 37.57
N LEU A 118 -70.04 -39.08 37.83
CA LEU A 118 -69.48 -40.29 38.43
C LEU A 118 -70.09 -40.55 39.81
N ALA A 119 -70.16 -39.53 40.67
CA ALA A 119 -70.75 -39.63 42.00
C ALA A 119 -72.23 -40.05 41.94
N MET A 120 -73.01 -39.44 41.04
CA MET A 120 -74.42 -39.83 40.83
C MET A 120 -74.56 -41.30 40.41
N LEU A 121 -73.75 -41.77 39.45
CA LEU A 121 -73.82 -43.16 39.01
C LEU A 121 -73.34 -44.13 40.09
N GLN A 122 -72.35 -43.75 40.89
CA GLN A 122 -71.89 -44.56 42.03
C GLN A 122 -72.97 -44.65 43.13
N GLU A 123 -73.67 -43.56 43.42
CA GLU A 123 -74.78 -43.57 44.37
C GLU A 123 -75.96 -44.43 43.86
N GLN A 124 -76.27 -44.35 42.56
CA GLN A 124 -77.24 -45.25 41.93
C GLN A 124 -76.79 -46.71 42.01
N TYR A 125 -75.49 -46.99 41.93
CA TYR A 125 -74.97 -48.34 42.07
C TYR A 125 -75.12 -48.88 43.51
N THR A 126 -74.83 -48.06 44.51
CA THR A 126 -74.90 -48.47 45.93
C THR A 126 -76.32 -48.59 46.44
N ASN A 127 -77.23 -47.72 45.97
CA ASN A 127 -78.61 -47.63 46.46
C ASN A 127 -79.61 -48.37 45.56
N GLY A 128 -79.20 -48.75 44.35
CA GLY A 128 -80.06 -49.36 43.34
C GLY A 128 -80.41 -50.81 43.64
N LYS A 129 -81.71 -51.13 43.68
CA LYS A 129 -82.17 -52.52 43.53
C LYS A 129 -82.24 -52.84 42.04
N PHE A 130 -81.19 -53.47 41.51
CA PHE A 130 -81.15 -53.86 40.10
C PHE A 130 -82.19 -54.95 39.81
N CYS A 131 -83.04 -54.73 38.81
CA CYS A 131 -84.06 -55.71 38.41
C CYS A 131 -83.47 -56.82 37.51
N GLY A 132 -82.22 -56.69 37.07
CA GLY A 132 -81.48 -57.73 36.37
C GLY A 132 -80.01 -57.41 36.13
N ILE A 133 -79.19 -58.45 35.95
CA ILE A 133 -77.73 -58.41 35.75
C ILE A 133 -77.33 -57.46 34.59
N ARG A 134 -78.17 -57.37 33.55
CA ARG A 134 -77.90 -56.53 32.36
C ARG A 134 -77.89 -55.03 32.68
N GLU A 135 -78.77 -54.59 33.57
CA GLU A 135 -78.86 -53.18 33.98
C GLU A 135 -77.65 -52.78 34.82
N GLU A 136 -77.26 -53.65 35.75
CA GLU A 136 -76.05 -53.51 36.55
C GLU A 136 -74.80 -53.40 35.67
N GLN A 137 -74.63 -54.33 34.72
CA GLN A 137 -73.51 -54.31 33.77
C GLN A 137 -73.45 -53.02 32.94
N SER A 138 -74.61 -52.49 32.52
CA SER A 138 -74.69 -51.22 31.80
C SER A 138 -74.21 -50.05 32.67
N LEU A 139 -74.64 -49.99 33.93
CA LEU A 139 -74.26 -48.95 34.87
C LEU A 139 -72.76 -49.01 35.20
N VAL A 140 -72.22 -50.22 35.46
CA VAL A 140 -70.78 -50.43 35.68
C VAL A 140 -69.97 -49.98 34.46
N SER A 141 -70.41 -50.32 33.25
CA SER A 141 -69.74 -49.89 32.02
C SER A 141 -69.73 -48.37 31.87
N GLN A 142 -70.80 -47.68 32.27
CA GLN A 142 -70.83 -46.22 32.29
C GLN A 142 -69.89 -45.64 33.35
N ILE A 143 -69.90 -46.17 34.58
CA ILE A 143 -68.97 -45.76 35.65
C ILE A 143 -67.52 -45.89 35.16
N ASP A 144 -67.16 -47.00 34.52
CA ASP A 144 -65.81 -47.23 34.02
C ASP A 144 -65.44 -46.26 32.90
N LYS A 145 -66.37 -45.93 32.00
CA LYS A 145 -66.14 -44.89 30.96
C LYS A 145 -65.84 -43.54 31.60
N ILE A 146 -66.61 -43.14 32.62
CA ILE A 146 -66.39 -41.85 33.30
C ILE A 146 -65.07 -41.88 34.10
N LYS A 147 -64.75 -42.98 34.79
CA LYS A 147 -63.46 -43.16 35.48
C LYS A 147 -62.27 -43.01 34.53
N ARG A 148 -62.34 -43.61 33.33
CA ARG A 148 -61.31 -43.42 32.29
C ARG A 148 -61.20 -41.95 31.88
N ASN A 149 -62.33 -41.26 31.70
CA ASN A 149 -62.34 -39.83 31.36
C ASN A 149 -61.74 -38.95 32.48
N VAL A 150 -62.07 -39.23 33.75
CA VAL A 150 -61.45 -38.57 34.91
C VAL A 150 -59.94 -38.79 34.94
N ASN A 151 -59.47 -39.99 34.61
CA ASN A 151 -58.04 -40.25 34.53
C ASN A 151 -57.36 -39.44 33.39
N LYS A 152 -58.04 -39.22 32.26
CA LYS A 152 -57.56 -38.35 31.16
C LYS A 152 -57.40 -36.89 31.61
N PHE A 153 -58.24 -36.39 32.51
CA PHE A 153 -58.09 -35.03 33.06
C PHE A 153 -56.78 -34.86 33.85
N ARG A 154 -56.32 -35.90 34.56
CA ARG A 154 -55.02 -35.85 35.26
C ARG A 154 -53.85 -35.67 34.29
N THR A 155 -53.83 -36.44 33.20
CA THR A 155 -52.81 -36.28 32.15
C THR A 155 -52.93 -34.93 31.46
N TYR A 156 -54.15 -34.48 31.14
CA TYR A 156 -54.42 -33.17 30.57
C TYR A 156 -53.87 -32.01 31.44
N ASN A 157 -54.21 -32.01 32.72
CA ASN A 157 -53.75 -30.98 33.66
C ASN A 157 -52.21 -31.00 33.81
N SER A 158 -51.59 -32.20 33.78
CA SER A 158 -50.13 -32.34 33.78
C SER A 158 -49.47 -31.74 32.53
N LEU A 159 -49.99 -32.02 31.33
CA LEU A 159 -49.48 -31.43 30.08
C LEU A 159 -49.66 -29.91 30.07
N LYS A 160 -50.81 -29.40 30.51
CA LYS A 160 -51.09 -27.96 30.59
C LYS A 160 -50.11 -27.25 31.54
N ALA A 161 -49.80 -27.88 32.69
CA ALA A 161 -48.77 -27.39 33.60
C ALA A 161 -47.37 -27.42 32.95
N ALA A 162 -47.04 -28.45 32.17
CA ALA A 162 -45.78 -28.53 31.43
C ALA A 162 -45.64 -27.43 30.37
N VAL A 163 -46.70 -27.16 29.60
CA VAL A 163 -46.76 -26.02 28.66
C VAL A 163 -46.52 -24.70 29.40
N GLY A 164 -47.18 -24.50 30.55
CA GLY A 164 -46.98 -23.32 31.38
C GLY A 164 -45.52 -23.12 31.80
N ARG A 165 -44.85 -24.20 32.25
CA ARG A 165 -43.43 -24.17 32.62
C ARG A 165 -42.53 -23.82 31.43
N HIS A 166 -42.70 -24.48 30.29
CA HIS A 166 -41.87 -24.20 29.10
C HIS A 166 -42.09 -22.80 28.54
N ARG A 167 -43.33 -22.28 28.57
CA ARG A 167 -43.62 -20.89 28.18
C ARG A 167 -42.93 -19.89 29.11
N HIS A 168 -42.95 -20.14 30.42
CA HIS A 168 -42.25 -19.29 31.40
C HIS A 168 -40.74 -19.31 31.16
N GLU A 169 -40.14 -20.49 31.01
CA GLU A 169 -38.72 -20.65 30.71
C GLU A 169 -38.31 -19.95 29.40
N MET A 170 -39.11 -20.13 28.34
CA MET A 170 -38.89 -19.46 27.05
C MET A 170 -38.89 -17.94 27.18
N ASN A 171 -39.79 -17.37 27.99
CA ASN A 171 -39.83 -15.93 28.24
C ASN A 171 -38.59 -15.44 29.00
N THR A 172 -38.11 -16.20 29.98
CA THR A 172 -36.86 -15.92 30.69
C THR A 172 -35.67 -15.92 29.72
N ARG A 173 -35.54 -16.95 28.89
CA ARG A 173 -34.47 -17.03 27.88
C ARG A 173 -34.53 -15.90 26.84
N ARG A 174 -35.73 -15.49 26.43
CA ARG A 174 -35.91 -14.32 25.54
C ARG A 174 -35.47 -13.00 26.19
N ALA A 175 -35.68 -12.85 27.50
CA ALA A 175 -35.21 -11.67 28.23
C ALA A 175 -33.68 -11.65 28.33
N GLU A 176 -33.06 -12.79 28.64
CA GLU A 176 -31.59 -12.96 28.63
C GLU A 176 -31.01 -12.62 27.24
N LEU A 177 -31.60 -13.17 26.19
CA LEU A 177 -31.20 -12.93 24.80
C LEU A 177 -31.28 -11.43 24.44
N LYS A 178 -32.35 -10.74 24.87
CA LYS A 178 -32.46 -9.28 24.70
C LYS A 178 -31.33 -8.54 25.41
N GLY A 179 -30.93 -8.98 26.61
CA GLY A 179 -29.79 -8.44 27.36
C GLY A 179 -28.48 -8.57 26.58
N ILE A 180 -28.16 -9.78 26.13
CA ILE A 180 -26.92 -10.05 25.36
C ILE A 180 -26.89 -9.24 24.05
N ARG A 181 -28.01 -9.14 23.33
CA ARG A 181 -28.09 -8.28 22.13
C ARG A 181 -27.88 -6.80 22.40
N MET A 182 -28.21 -6.31 23.60
CA MET A 182 -27.89 -4.93 23.99
C MET A 182 -26.39 -4.78 24.24
N GLU A 183 -25.78 -5.78 24.87
CA GLU A 183 -24.35 -5.79 25.15
C GLU A 183 -23.51 -5.86 23.86
N ILE A 184 -23.83 -6.78 22.95
CA ILE A 184 -23.19 -6.87 21.62
C ILE A 184 -23.25 -5.51 20.91
N ARG A 185 -24.43 -4.87 20.86
CA ARG A 185 -24.58 -3.54 20.23
C ARG A 185 -23.76 -2.44 20.91
N SER A 186 -23.61 -2.51 22.23
CA SER A 186 -22.77 -1.59 22.99
C SER A 186 -21.30 -1.77 22.61
N GLU A 187 -20.80 -3.00 22.59
CA GLU A 187 -19.43 -3.31 22.23
C GLU A 187 -19.12 -2.98 20.76
N ASP A 188 -20.01 -3.32 19.82
CA ASP A 188 -19.90 -2.94 18.40
C ASP A 188 -19.80 -1.41 18.22
N SER A 189 -20.52 -0.65 19.04
CA SER A 189 -20.46 0.80 19.01
C SER A 189 -19.12 1.34 19.56
N LYS A 190 -18.47 0.64 20.50
CA LYS A 190 -17.10 0.95 20.93
C LYS A 190 -16.07 0.56 19.86
N ILE A 191 -16.25 -0.59 19.20
CA ILE A 191 -15.38 -1.03 18.09
C ILE A 191 -15.44 -0.04 16.94
N ARG A 192 -16.64 0.41 16.54
CA ARG A 192 -16.81 1.45 15.51
C ARG A 192 -16.09 2.74 15.86
N ARG A 193 -16.19 3.22 17.10
CA ARG A 193 -15.44 4.39 17.56
C ARG A 193 -13.92 4.20 17.43
N CYS A 194 -13.40 3.04 17.80
CA CYS A 194 -11.97 2.75 17.63
C CYS A 194 -11.56 2.77 16.14
N LYS A 195 -12.38 2.21 15.24
CA LYS A 195 -12.15 2.28 13.79
C LYS A 195 -12.17 3.72 13.29
N ASP A 196 -13.10 4.55 13.76
CA ASP A 196 -13.19 5.97 13.41
C ASP A 196 -11.95 6.74 13.86
N ASP A 197 -11.47 6.49 15.07
CA ASP A 197 -10.28 7.16 15.61
C ASP A 197 -9.01 6.73 14.86
N ILE A 198 -8.88 5.44 14.50
CA ILE A 198 -7.82 4.96 13.61
C ILE A 198 -7.89 5.71 12.27
N ARG A 199 -9.08 5.83 11.66
CA ARG A 199 -9.26 6.54 10.38
C ARG A 199 -8.88 8.01 10.50
N LYS A 200 -9.26 8.70 11.58
CA LYS A 200 -8.88 10.11 11.82
C LYS A 200 -7.37 10.30 11.90
N ILE A 201 -6.67 9.38 12.58
CA ILE A 201 -5.19 9.42 12.68
C ILE A 201 -4.56 9.15 11.30
N LEU A 202 -5.05 8.15 10.57
CA LEU A 202 -4.40 7.72 9.33
C LEU A 202 -4.76 8.61 8.12
N LYS A 203 -5.93 9.25 8.09
CA LYS A 203 -6.38 10.09 6.97
C LYS A 203 -5.37 11.16 6.52
N PRO A 204 -4.83 12.04 7.38
CA PRO A 204 -3.87 13.07 6.94
C PRO A 204 -2.58 12.46 6.36
N LEU A 205 -2.17 11.29 6.85
CA LEU A 205 -1.02 10.57 6.30
C LEU A 205 -1.29 9.99 4.91
N HIS A 206 -2.49 9.47 4.67
CA HIS A 206 -2.90 9.01 3.34
C HIS A 206 -3.00 10.17 2.34
N GLU A 207 -3.53 11.31 2.77
CA GLU A 207 -3.60 12.53 1.95
C GLU A 207 -2.20 13.02 1.55
N LYS A 208 -1.26 13.10 2.51
CA LYS A 208 0.13 13.45 2.22
C LYS A 208 0.83 12.45 1.30
N ARG A 209 0.61 11.15 1.49
CA ARG A 209 1.16 10.10 0.60
C ARG A 209 0.63 10.22 -0.83
N ARG A 210 -0.67 10.44 -1.00
CA ARG A 210 -1.28 10.71 -2.31
C ARG A 210 -0.65 11.95 -2.94
N TYR A 211 -0.46 13.01 -2.17
CA TYR A 211 0.17 14.24 -2.65
C TYR A 211 1.61 14.01 -3.13
N ILE A 212 2.42 13.24 -2.40
CA ILE A 212 3.78 12.86 -2.84
C ILE A 212 3.73 12.09 -4.17
N HIS A 213 2.81 11.14 -4.30
CA HIS A 213 2.65 10.40 -5.54
C HIS A 213 2.32 11.33 -6.72
N ASP A 214 1.42 12.29 -6.53
CA ASP A 214 1.08 13.28 -7.55
C ASP A 214 2.27 14.19 -7.92
N LEU A 215 3.10 14.58 -6.94
CA LEU A 215 4.33 15.33 -7.18
C LEU A 215 5.35 14.53 -8.01
N TYR A 216 5.54 13.25 -7.69
CA TYR A 216 6.42 12.37 -8.48
C TYR A 216 5.89 12.17 -9.90
N LYS A 217 4.58 11.97 -10.06
CA LYS A 217 3.93 11.88 -11.38
C LYS A 217 4.13 13.17 -12.17
N SER A 218 3.97 14.33 -11.52
CA SER A 218 4.21 15.64 -12.12
C SER A 218 5.68 15.82 -12.55
N LYS A 219 6.63 15.40 -11.70
CA LYS A 219 8.07 15.39 -12.02
C LYS A 219 8.35 14.51 -13.24
N ARG A 220 7.84 13.29 -13.26
CA ARG A 220 7.97 12.35 -14.39
C ARG A 220 7.47 12.97 -15.70
N ASN A 221 6.24 13.47 -15.69
CA ASN A 221 5.64 14.12 -16.87
C ASN A 221 6.47 15.31 -17.36
N THR A 222 7.04 16.09 -16.43
CA THR A 222 7.90 17.22 -16.75
C THR A 222 9.20 16.77 -17.42
N VAL A 223 9.84 15.72 -16.90
CA VAL A 223 11.06 15.14 -17.49
C VAL A 223 10.78 14.54 -18.86
N GLU A 224 9.73 13.73 -19.00
CA GLU A 224 9.33 13.11 -20.26
C GLU A 224 8.92 14.14 -21.32
N LYS A 225 8.24 15.22 -20.92
CA LYS A 225 7.91 16.34 -21.82
C LYS A 225 9.19 17.01 -22.33
N TYR A 226 10.11 17.36 -21.43
CA TYR A 226 11.37 17.99 -21.82
C TYR A 226 12.23 17.09 -22.72
N GLN A 227 12.30 15.79 -22.41
CA GLN A 227 13.00 14.82 -23.24
C GLN A 227 12.39 14.73 -24.64
N ARG A 228 11.05 14.67 -24.76
CA ARG A 228 10.37 14.67 -26.05
C ARG A 228 10.66 15.93 -26.87
N GLU A 229 10.57 17.11 -26.25
CA GLU A 229 10.91 18.39 -26.89
C GLU A 229 12.38 18.41 -27.34
N ARG A 230 13.30 17.91 -26.51
CA ARG A 230 14.73 17.81 -26.82
C ARG A 230 14.98 16.87 -28.00
N HIS A 231 14.35 15.70 -28.03
CA HIS A 231 14.50 14.76 -29.14
C HIS A 231 13.96 15.36 -30.44
N ALA A 232 12.75 15.93 -30.41
CA ALA A 232 12.14 16.57 -31.58
C ALA A 232 13.00 17.70 -32.15
N TYR A 233 13.55 18.57 -31.29
CA TYR A 233 14.44 19.65 -31.71
C TYR A 233 15.75 19.12 -32.31
N ASN A 234 16.36 18.12 -31.69
CA ASN A 234 17.60 17.52 -32.19
C ASN A 234 17.42 16.80 -33.52
N ASP A 235 16.30 16.08 -33.70
CA ASP A 235 15.98 15.39 -34.95
C ASP A 235 15.73 16.39 -36.08
N TRP A 236 14.98 17.45 -35.80
CA TRP A 236 14.82 18.57 -36.74
C TRP A 236 16.17 19.23 -37.08
N ARG A 237 17.03 19.47 -36.09
CA ARG A 237 18.36 20.07 -36.31
C ARG A 237 19.28 19.14 -37.13
N ARG A 238 19.18 17.82 -36.97
CA ARG A 238 19.88 16.84 -37.82
C ARG A 238 19.37 16.90 -39.25
N PHE A 239 18.05 16.82 -39.43
CA PHE A 239 17.41 16.91 -40.74
C PHE A 239 17.78 18.20 -41.48
N LYS A 240 17.71 19.35 -40.80
CA LYS A 240 18.07 20.65 -41.38
C LYS A 240 19.54 20.72 -41.81
N ARG A 241 20.48 20.16 -41.04
CA ARG A 241 21.90 20.11 -41.44
C ARG A 241 22.14 19.28 -42.70
N HIS A 242 21.44 18.16 -42.84
CA HIS A 242 21.51 17.35 -44.07
C HIS A 242 20.89 18.06 -45.27
N HIS A 243 19.79 18.80 -45.07
CA HIS A 243 19.09 19.51 -46.13
C HIS A 243 19.85 20.78 -46.60
N ASP A 244 20.48 21.53 -45.69
CA ASP A 244 21.20 22.77 -46.01
C ASP A 244 22.62 22.51 -46.58
N GLY A 245 23.01 21.25 -46.82
CA GLY A 245 24.30 20.90 -47.43
C GLY A 245 25.54 21.23 -46.58
N LEU A 246 25.35 21.54 -45.30
CA LEU A 246 26.41 21.90 -44.33
C LEU A 246 27.11 20.65 -43.75
N GLU A 247 27.27 19.59 -44.55
CA GLU A 247 28.19 18.51 -44.21
C GLU A 247 29.62 18.95 -44.54
N LEU A 248 30.30 19.49 -43.53
CA LEU A 248 31.76 19.67 -43.59
C LEU A 248 32.42 18.31 -43.84
N PRO A 249 33.36 18.21 -44.81
CA PRO A 249 34.06 16.95 -45.09
C PRO A 249 34.70 16.36 -43.83
N PRO A 250 34.80 15.01 -43.71
CA PRO A 250 35.43 14.33 -42.57
C PRO A 250 36.89 14.73 -42.30
N SER A 251 37.52 15.47 -43.22
CA SER A 251 38.92 15.89 -43.17
C SER A 251 39.15 17.22 -42.43
N CYS A 252 38.11 17.90 -41.93
CA CYS A 252 38.29 19.14 -41.17
C CYS A 252 38.46 18.86 -39.66
N PRO A 253 39.53 19.33 -39.00
CA PRO A 253 39.81 19.05 -37.58
C PRO A 253 38.72 19.56 -36.61
N ASN A 254 37.82 20.43 -37.07
CA ASN A 254 36.67 20.94 -36.31
C ASN A 254 35.45 20.00 -36.30
N ALA A 255 35.43 18.90 -37.07
CA ALA A 255 34.37 17.89 -37.02
C ALA A 255 34.26 17.19 -35.64
N THR A 256 35.33 17.22 -34.84
CA THR A 256 35.32 16.75 -33.45
C THR A 256 34.46 17.60 -32.51
N ASN A 257 34.06 18.82 -32.91
CA ASN A 257 33.16 19.67 -32.12
C ASN A 257 31.68 19.37 -32.35
N ALA A 258 31.30 18.59 -33.39
CA ALA A 258 29.91 18.22 -33.64
C ALA A 258 29.29 17.36 -32.51
N GLY A 259 30.14 16.72 -31.70
CA GLY A 259 29.73 16.02 -30.47
C GLY A 259 29.48 16.94 -29.26
N ARG A 260 30.06 18.16 -29.22
CA ARG A 260 29.89 19.08 -28.08
C ARG A 260 28.50 19.71 -28.01
N ASP A 261 27.82 19.82 -29.14
CA ASP A 261 26.53 20.49 -29.26
C ASP A 261 25.34 19.63 -28.77
N TYR A 262 25.50 18.31 -28.66
CA TYR A 262 24.47 17.41 -28.12
C TYR A 262 24.26 17.58 -26.61
N ASP A 263 25.29 18.07 -25.91
CA ASP A 263 25.30 18.30 -24.46
C ASP A 263 24.70 19.66 -24.07
N GLU A 264 24.39 20.56 -25.01
CA GLU A 264 23.88 21.90 -24.66
C GLU A 264 22.47 21.83 -24.04
N PHE A 265 21.64 20.93 -24.56
CA PHE A 265 20.26 20.72 -24.09
C PHE A 265 20.11 19.63 -23.02
N GLU A 266 21.22 19.02 -22.56
CA GLU A 266 21.13 18.13 -21.41
C GLU A 266 20.81 18.94 -20.14
N PRO A 267 19.84 18.53 -19.32
CA PRO A 267 19.58 19.24 -18.08
C PRO A 267 20.77 19.17 -17.14
N PHE A 268 21.06 20.29 -16.47
CA PHE A 268 22.25 20.46 -15.63
C PHE A 268 23.58 20.26 -16.37
N SER A 269 23.61 20.35 -17.70
CA SER A 269 24.82 20.06 -18.50
C SER A 269 26.02 20.92 -18.16
N GLU A 270 25.80 22.17 -17.74
CA GLU A 270 26.87 23.08 -17.35
C GLU A 270 27.48 22.67 -16.01
N GLN A 271 26.64 22.28 -15.05
CA GLN A 271 27.05 21.79 -13.75
C GLN A 271 27.73 20.42 -13.88
N LYS A 272 27.18 19.50 -14.66
CA LYS A 272 27.80 18.19 -14.96
C LYS A 272 29.14 18.36 -15.67
N ARG A 273 29.24 19.22 -16.69
CA ARG A 273 30.52 19.52 -17.37
C ARG A 273 31.53 20.16 -16.43
N ALA A 274 31.10 21.05 -15.54
CA ALA A 274 31.95 21.65 -14.53
C ALA A 274 32.51 20.59 -13.57
N CYS A 275 31.64 19.72 -13.04
CA CYS A 275 32.04 18.59 -12.20
C CYS A 275 33.02 17.65 -12.93
N CYS A 276 32.74 17.24 -14.16
CA CYS A 276 33.65 16.38 -14.94
C CYS A 276 35.03 17.03 -15.18
N ARG A 277 35.07 18.33 -15.49
CA ARG A 277 36.34 19.07 -15.64
C ARG A 277 37.12 19.14 -14.32
N LEU A 278 36.42 19.37 -13.21
CA LEU A 278 37.03 19.42 -11.87
C LEU A 278 37.54 18.04 -11.44
N VAL A 279 36.79 16.96 -11.71
CA VAL A 279 37.23 15.58 -11.47
C VAL A 279 38.50 15.29 -12.26
N ASN A 280 38.56 15.61 -13.55
CA ASN A 280 39.75 15.39 -14.37
C ASN A 280 40.94 16.21 -13.88
N TYR A 281 40.72 17.45 -13.47
CA TYR A 281 41.74 18.32 -12.91
C TYR A 281 42.30 17.79 -11.58
N PHE A 282 41.45 17.34 -10.66
CA PHE A 282 41.89 16.77 -9.40
C PHE A 282 42.56 15.41 -9.55
N GLN A 283 42.06 14.56 -10.45
CA GLN A 283 42.74 13.32 -10.81
C GLN A 283 44.13 13.57 -11.41
N PHE A 284 44.27 14.62 -12.23
CA PHE A 284 45.56 15.03 -12.76
C PHE A 284 46.50 15.51 -11.66
N LEU A 285 46.02 16.29 -10.69
CA LEU A 285 46.81 16.72 -9.54
C LEU A 285 47.26 15.55 -8.65
N ILE A 286 46.40 14.56 -8.44
CA ILE A 286 46.74 13.33 -7.71
C ILE A 286 47.80 12.52 -8.48
N ARG A 287 47.64 12.34 -9.79
CA ARG A 287 48.63 11.64 -10.64
C ARG A 287 50.00 12.32 -10.64
N GLN A 288 50.05 13.65 -10.56
CA GLN A 288 51.32 14.38 -10.42
C GLN A 288 52.00 14.10 -9.07
N LEU A 289 51.23 13.89 -8.00
CA LEU A 289 51.75 13.52 -6.69
C LEU A 289 52.35 12.09 -6.71
N ASP A 290 51.70 11.17 -7.42
CA ASP A 290 52.12 9.77 -7.49
C ASP A 290 53.28 9.52 -8.47
N SER A 291 53.48 10.38 -9.47
CA SER A 291 54.52 10.25 -10.50
C SER A 291 55.96 10.63 -10.07
N VAL A 292 56.24 10.71 -8.77
CA VAL A 292 57.62 10.92 -8.30
C VAL A 292 58.44 9.65 -8.60
N PRO A 293 59.49 9.70 -9.44
CA PRO A 293 60.28 8.52 -9.76
C PRO A 293 60.95 8.00 -8.50
N LYS A 294 60.57 6.80 -8.04
CA LYS A 294 61.34 6.04 -7.07
C LYS A 294 62.70 5.73 -7.71
N LYS A 295 63.73 6.41 -7.22
CA LYS A 295 65.13 6.13 -7.54
C LYS A 295 65.44 4.71 -7.04
N GLN A 296 65.51 3.74 -7.95
CA GLN A 296 66.06 2.41 -7.67
C GLN A 296 67.57 2.54 -7.41
N GLU A 297 68.02 2.03 -6.28
CA GLU A 297 69.41 1.68 -6.03
C GLU A 297 69.70 0.34 -6.74
N GLY A 298 70.74 0.31 -7.60
CA GLY A 298 71.43 -0.93 -7.97
C GLY A 298 72.32 -1.38 -6.79
N ALA A 299 72.83 -2.60 -6.70
CA ALA A 299 73.18 -3.63 -7.68
C ALA A 299 73.13 -5.01 -6.93
N ASP A 300 73.25 -6.23 -7.45
CA ASP A 300 73.84 -6.82 -8.65
C ASP A 300 73.32 -8.27 -8.79
N ALA A 301 73.58 -8.84 -9.97
CA ALA A 301 73.76 -10.26 -10.29
C ALA A 301 72.54 -11.11 -10.76
N ASP A 302 72.70 -11.50 -12.04
CA ASP A 302 72.40 -12.79 -12.65
C ASP A 302 71.01 -13.08 -13.28
N SER A 303 71.06 -13.09 -14.62
CA SER A 303 70.78 -14.27 -15.46
C SER A 303 69.50 -14.25 -16.32
N SER A 304 69.73 -14.65 -17.58
CA SER A 304 68.77 -15.06 -18.61
C SER A 304 68.05 -13.93 -19.35
N ASP A 305 68.51 -13.48 -20.52
CA ASP A 305 68.46 -14.17 -21.82
C ASP A 305 67.02 -14.57 -22.22
N SER A 306 66.37 -13.65 -22.95
CA SER A 306 65.24 -13.95 -23.84
C SER A 306 65.10 -12.80 -24.84
N ALA A 307 65.78 -12.97 -25.97
CA ALA A 307 65.59 -12.21 -27.18
C ALA A 307 64.25 -12.59 -27.87
N ASP A 308 63.89 -11.77 -28.87
CA ASP A 308 62.86 -11.96 -29.91
C ASP A 308 61.40 -11.74 -29.45
N GLU A 309 60.59 -10.87 -30.06
CA GLU A 309 60.45 -10.52 -31.47
C GLU A 309 59.72 -9.15 -31.60
N LEU A 310 60.27 -8.20 -32.36
CA LEU A 310 59.51 -7.07 -32.91
C LEU A 310 59.72 -7.02 -34.43
N PRO A 311 58.66 -6.80 -35.23
CA PRO A 311 58.71 -6.96 -36.68
C PRO A 311 59.52 -5.86 -37.40
N PRO A 312 60.09 -6.15 -38.59
CA PRO A 312 61.21 -5.40 -39.18
C PRO A 312 60.83 -4.13 -39.97
N SER A 313 59.65 -3.55 -39.75
CA SER A 313 59.06 -2.56 -40.66
C SER A 313 59.36 -1.08 -40.35
N PHE A 314 60.29 -0.77 -39.43
CA PHE A 314 60.63 0.63 -39.08
C PHE A 314 62.09 1.05 -39.35
N SER A 315 62.89 0.23 -40.03
CA SER A 315 64.34 0.47 -40.19
C SER A 315 64.79 1.22 -41.45
N SER A 316 63.96 2.06 -42.08
CA SER A 316 64.40 2.83 -43.25
C SER A 316 63.87 4.26 -43.27
N LEU A 317 64.48 5.15 -42.49
CA LEU A 317 64.57 6.58 -42.79
C LEU A 317 65.90 7.13 -42.23
N LYS A 318 66.99 6.76 -42.90
CA LYS A 318 68.28 7.46 -42.78
C LYS A 318 68.19 8.77 -43.56
N VAL A 319 68.00 9.88 -42.86
CA VAL A 319 68.28 11.23 -43.36
C VAL A 319 69.75 11.50 -43.08
N THR A 320 70.55 11.73 -44.12
CA THR A 320 71.98 12.07 -44.01
C THR A 320 72.22 13.49 -44.50
N GLY A 321 72.83 14.29 -43.63
CA GLY A 321 73.68 15.45 -43.95
C GLY A 321 72.95 16.76 -44.28
N MET A 322 73.39 17.95 -43.88
CA MET A 322 74.54 18.42 -43.10
C MET A 322 74.16 19.83 -42.61
N SER A 323 74.60 20.25 -41.42
CA SER A 323 75.42 21.46 -41.27
C SER A 323 75.77 21.67 -39.80
N ALA A 324 77.07 21.66 -39.54
CA ALA A 324 77.66 21.90 -38.24
C ALA A 324 77.91 23.40 -38.08
N VAL A 325 77.33 24.04 -37.06
CA VAL A 325 77.84 25.30 -36.51
C VAL A 325 77.51 25.39 -35.02
N HIS A 326 78.57 25.48 -34.22
CA HIS A 326 78.66 25.93 -32.82
C HIS A 326 77.87 25.21 -31.72
N ALA A 327 78.67 24.45 -30.97
CA ALA A 327 78.50 24.12 -29.57
C ALA A 327 77.94 25.29 -28.74
N SER A 328 76.76 25.08 -28.18
CA SER A 328 76.41 25.60 -26.87
C SER A 328 75.67 24.50 -26.12
N ARG A 329 76.35 23.99 -25.08
CA ARG A 329 75.78 23.08 -24.08
C ARG A 329 74.38 23.57 -23.68
N PRO A 330 73.32 22.77 -23.76
CA PRO A 330 72.12 23.08 -23.02
C PRO A 330 72.48 22.93 -21.54
N ARG A 331 72.65 24.06 -20.84
CA ARG A 331 72.56 24.08 -19.38
C ARG A 331 71.19 23.49 -19.06
N SER A 332 71.18 22.22 -18.64
CA SER A 332 70.00 21.60 -18.10
C SER A 332 69.54 22.49 -16.94
N LEU A 333 68.46 23.22 -17.12
CA LEU A 333 67.65 23.69 -16.00
C LEU A 333 67.09 22.43 -15.36
N ARG A 334 67.90 21.82 -14.49
CA ARG A 334 67.42 20.94 -13.42
C ARG A 334 66.47 21.81 -12.61
N LYS A 335 65.20 21.86 -13.02
CA LYS A 335 64.10 22.14 -12.10
C LYS A 335 64.27 21.10 -11.01
N HIS A 336 64.75 21.54 -9.85
CA HIS A 336 64.63 20.75 -8.64
C HIS A 336 63.15 20.39 -8.53
N ALA A 337 62.83 19.11 -8.76
CA ALA A 337 61.58 18.53 -8.32
C ALA A 337 61.64 18.57 -6.80
N SER A 338 61.28 19.72 -6.24
CA SER A 338 61.14 19.89 -4.81
C SER A 338 60.12 18.86 -4.36
N ARG A 339 60.48 18.03 -3.37
CA ARG A 339 59.56 17.14 -2.67
C ARG A 339 58.19 17.82 -2.54
N ALA A 340 57.16 17.16 -3.07
CA ALA A 340 55.78 17.61 -2.97
C ALA A 340 55.37 17.51 -1.50
N ASN A 341 55.68 18.55 -0.71
CA ASN A 341 55.15 18.68 0.64
C ASN A 341 53.64 18.88 0.48
N SER A 342 52.85 18.02 1.13
CA SER A 342 51.38 18.04 1.16
C SER A 342 50.78 19.36 1.66
N ASN A 343 51.59 20.21 2.30
CA ASN A 343 51.22 21.51 2.86
C ASN A 343 51.62 22.72 1.99
N LYS A 344 52.05 22.51 0.74
CA LYS A 344 52.30 23.63 -0.18
C LYS A 344 50.96 24.21 -0.65
N PRO A 345 50.77 25.55 -0.58
CA PRO A 345 49.55 26.18 -1.06
C PRO A 345 49.39 25.92 -2.56
N LEU A 346 48.25 25.38 -2.94
CA LEU A 346 47.95 25.02 -4.31
C LEU A 346 47.46 26.26 -5.07
N SER A 347 48.22 26.67 -6.08
CA SER A 347 47.78 27.74 -6.99
C SER A 347 46.89 27.15 -8.08
N HIS A 348 45.59 27.43 -7.99
CA HIS A 348 44.61 27.02 -8.98
C HIS A 348 44.49 28.03 -10.12
N ASN A 349 44.22 27.53 -11.33
CA ASN A 349 43.86 28.41 -12.44
C ASN A 349 42.52 29.11 -12.14
N VAL A 350 42.37 30.36 -12.56
CA VAL A 350 41.13 31.16 -12.41
C VAL A 350 39.91 30.43 -12.94
N ASP A 351 40.07 29.63 -14.01
CA ASP A 351 38.99 28.81 -14.56
C ASP A 351 38.52 27.73 -13.57
N VAL A 352 39.43 27.10 -12.83
CA VAL A 352 39.09 26.10 -11.79
C VAL A 352 38.35 26.76 -10.64
N ILE A 353 38.76 27.96 -10.25
CA ILE A 353 38.11 28.77 -9.21
C ILE A 353 36.67 29.12 -9.63
N ARG A 354 36.47 29.53 -10.89
CA ARG A 354 35.13 29.81 -11.45
C ARG A 354 34.26 28.55 -11.50
N LEU A 355 34.81 27.41 -11.91
CA LEU A 355 34.09 26.15 -11.93
C LEU A 355 33.67 25.70 -10.53
N MET A 356 34.51 25.89 -9.52
CA MET A 356 34.18 25.62 -8.12
C MET A 356 33.09 26.54 -7.57
N ALA A 357 33.16 27.83 -7.90
CA ALA A 357 32.10 28.78 -7.54
C ALA A 357 30.76 28.43 -8.19
N LEU A 358 30.77 27.95 -9.44
CA LEU A 358 29.55 27.52 -10.15
C LEU A 358 28.85 26.33 -9.46
N ILE A 359 29.62 25.41 -8.87
CA ILE A 359 29.08 24.26 -8.11
C ILE A 359 29.00 24.52 -6.60
N SER A 360 29.31 25.75 -6.15
CA SER A 360 29.28 26.19 -4.74
C SER A 360 30.11 25.31 -3.80
N LEU A 361 31.28 24.86 -4.23
CA LEU A 361 32.23 24.09 -3.40
C LEU A 361 33.45 24.91 -3.00
N ASP A 362 33.99 24.59 -1.82
CA ASP A 362 35.21 25.22 -1.29
C ASP A 362 36.46 24.80 -2.07
N ILE A 363 37.37 25.75 -2.27
CA ILE A 363 38.62 25.55 -2.99
C ILE A 363 39.62 24.86 -2.05
N PRO A 364 40.17 23.68 -2.42
CA PRO A 364 41.18 23.03 -1.59
C PRO A 364 42.46 23.86 -1.57
N TYR A 365 42.88 24.30 -0.38
CA TYR A 365 44.07 25.16 -0.24
C TYR A 365 45.38 24.37 -0.33
N ASN A 366 45.35 23.08 -0.01
CA ASN A 366 46.52 22.20 0.07
C ASN A 366 46.31 20.91 -0.74
N LEU A 367 47.40 20.30 -1.22
CA LEU A 367 47.32 19.02 -1.95
C LEU A 367 46.72 17.89 -1.12
N GLY A 368 46.86 17.92 0.21
CA GLY A 368 46.25 16.93 1.10
C GLY A 368 44.71 16.98 1.15
N GLN A 369 44.09 18.11 0.77
CA GLN A 369 42.64 18.30 0.74
C GLN A 369 42.01 17.94 -0.62
N VAL A 370 42.83 17.68 -1.63
CA VAL A 370 42.39 17.36 -2.99
C VAL A 370 41.58 16.05 -3.07
N PRO A 371 41.93 14.96 -2.36
CA PRO A 371 41.10 13.74 -2.35
C PRO A 371 39.70 13.97 -1.77
N GLU A 372 39.59 14.71 -0.65
CA GLU A 372 38.30 15.04 -0.03
C GLU A 372 37.45 15.95 -0.93
N ALA A 373 38.08 16.93 -1.58
CA ALA A 373 37.42 17.80 -2.55
C ALA A 373 36.94 17.01 -3.78
N LEU A 374 37.72 16.05 -4.26
CA LEU A 374 37.34 15.16 -5.37
C LEU A 374 36.11 14.30 -5.01
N ASP A 375 36.04 13.78 -3.79
CA ASP A 375 34.87 13.02 -3.32
C ASP A 375 33.63 13.92 -3.20
N LYS A 376 33.78 15.17 -2.75
CA LYS A 376 32.69 16.16 -2.75
C LYS A 376 32.19 16.49 -4.15
N VAL A 377 33.09 16.69 -5.12
CA VAL A 377 32.72 16.93 -6.53
C VAL A 377 32.03 15.71 -7.15
N ARG A 378 32.48 14.49 -6.84
CA ARG A 378 31.82 13.25 -7.29
C ARG A 378 30.39 13.13 -6.74
N LYS A 379 30.19 13.43 -5.45
CA LYS A 379 28.86 13.44 -4.84
C LYS A 379 27.94 14.49 -5.46
N GLU A 380 28.45 15.67 -5.79
CA GLU A 380 27.69 16.70 -6.50
C GLU A 380 27.35 16.29 -7.94
N LEU A 381 28.27 15.65 -8.66
CA LEU A 381 27.99 15.08 -9.98
C LEU A 381 26.83 14.07 -9.92
N GLU A 382 26.91 13.14 -8.97
CA GLU A 382 25.87 12.15 -8.71
C GLU A 382 24.53 12.82 -8.32
N TYR A 383 24.57 13.91 -7.54
CA TYR A 383 23.37 14.69 -7.20
C TYR A 383 22.69 15.30 -8.43
N TYR A 384 23.44 15.91 -9.36
CA TYR A 384 22.87 16.45 -10.60
C TYR A 384 22.35 15.37 -11.54
N GLU A 385 23.00 14.20 -11.59
CA GLU A 385 22.52 13.04 -12.34
C GLU A 385 21.20 12.49 -11.76
N ASN A 386 21.14 12.37 -10.43
CA ASN A 386 19.96 11.88 -9.70
C ASN A 386 18.77 12.83 -9.73
N GLN A 387 18.98 14.14 -9.94
CA GLN A 387 17.87 15.09 -10.09
C GLN A 387 17.00 14.80 -11.33
N THR A 388 17.63 14.33 -12.42
CA THR A 388 16.97 13.96 -13.67
C THR A 388 16.58 12.50 -13.76
N ASN A 389 17.04 11.67 -12.82
CA ASN A 389 16.73 10.26 -12.80
C ASN A 389 15.24 10.08 -12.46
N ILE A 390 14.48 9.54 -13.43
CA ILE A 390 13.08 9.17 -13.22
C ILE A 390 13.11 7.87 -12.42
N VAL A 391 13.07 7.99 -11.10
CA VAL A 391 12.85 6.81 -10.26
C VAL A 391 11.43 6.32 -10.55
N ASP A 392 11.31 5.13 -11.11
CA ASP A 392 10.01 4.54 -11.46
C ASP A 392 9.33 3.98 -10.20
N TRP A 393 8.66 4.86 -9.45
CA TRP A 393 7.95 4.48 -8.23
C TRP A 393 6.67 3.66 -8.48
N THR A 394 6.29 3.40 -9.74
CA THR A 394 5.17 2.47 -10.02
C THR A 394 5.48 1.03 -9.62
N SER A 395 6.75 0.69 -9.39
CA SER A 395 7.20 -0.61 -8.89
C SER A 395 7.59 -0.59 -7.40
N ILE A 396 7.48 0.57 -6.75
CA ILE A 396 7.47 0.65 -5.29
C ILE A 396 6.00 0.77 -4.92
N ASP A 397 5.30 -0.35 -5.11
CA ASP A 397 4.00 -0.55 -4.50
C ASP A 397 4.16 -0.26 -3.00
N PHE A 398 3.52 0.81 -2.55
CA PHE A 398 3.25 1.01 -1.14
C PHE A 398 2.27 -0.04 -0.60
N GLY A 399 1.75 -0.91 -1.47
CA GLY A 399 1.14 -2.19 -1.13
C GLY A 399 2.17 -3.31 -1.20
N SER A 400 2.48 -3.92 -0.06
CA SER A 400 3.08 -5.27 -0.02
C SER A 400 4.57 -5.39 -0.42
N ARG A 401 5.49 -4.62 0.19
CA ARG A 401 6.89 -5.09 0.30
C ARG A 401 7.06 -6.04 1.49
N GLY A 402 6.64 -7.27 1.28
CA GLY A 402 7.20 -8.43 1.98
C GLY A 402 8.29 -9.03 1.11
N HIS A 403 9.49 -8.45 1.11
CA HIS A 403 10.73 -9.19 0.80
C HIS A 403 11.93 -8.38 1.28
N GLU A 404 12.88 -9.14 1.82
CA GLU A 404 13.89 -8.79 2.80
C GLU A 404 14.94 -7.79 2.29
N ALA A 405 15.16 -6.73 3.04
CA ALA A 405 16.43 -6.03 3.11
C ALA A 405 16.73 -5.73 4.59
N PRO A 406 17.97 -5.96 5.06
CA PRO A 406 18.30 -5.80 6.47
C PRO A 406 18.62 -4.32 6.73
N SER A 407 17.62 -3.58 7.23
CA SER A 407 17.87 -2.40 8.04
C SER A 407 16.71 -2.24 9.02
N ALA A 408 17.09 -2.24 10.29
CA ALA A 408 16.20 -2.25 11.41
C ALA A 408 15.25 -1.03 11.40
N SER A 409 14.04 -1.28 11.91
CA SER A 409 13.03 -0.29 12.32
C SER A 409 12.20 0.30 11.18
N ILE A 410 11.11 -0.40 10.83
CA ILE A 410 9.73 0.07 10.49
C ILE A 410 9.06 -1.05 9.67
N SER A 411 8.76 -2.19 10.29
CA SER A 411 8.06 -3.33 9.65
C SER A 411 6.74 -3.67 10.36
N LEU A 412 5.92 -2.65 10.68
CA LEU A 412 4.68 -2.86 11.44
C LEU A 412 3.38 -2.43 10.73
N LEU A 413 3.41 -2.06 9.45
CA LEU A 413 2.21 -1.54 8.78
C LEU A 413 2.05 -2.08 7.36
N SER A 414 1.87 -3.40 7.24
CA SER A 414 1.11 -3.97 6.13
C SER A 414 -0.38 -3.85 6.46
N PHE A 415 -1.04 -2.83 5.91
CA PHE A 415 -2.49 -2.77 5.85
C PHE A 415 -2.93 -3.30 4.49
N PRO A 416 -3.75 -4.35 4.42
CA PRO A 416 -4.58 -4.54 3.24
C PRO A 416 -5.67 -3.45 3.26
N GLU A 417 -5.73 -2.60 2.22
CA GLU A 417 -6.79 -1.58 2.05
C GLU A 417 -8.21 -2.19 2.12
N SER A 418 -8.34 -3.51 1.95
CA SER A 418 -9.60 -4.25 2.04
C SER A 418 -10.24 -4.29 3.43
N ASP A 419 -9.52 -3.96 4.50
CA ASP A 419 -10.06 -3.99 5.88
C ASP A 419 -10.71 -2.65 6.32
N LEU A 420 -10.52 -1.58 5.53
CA LEU A 420 -11.14 -0.28 5.81
C LEU A 420 -12.50 -0.10 5.14
N ASP A 421 -12.76 -0.84 4.05
CA ASP A 421 -13.99 -0.73 3.25
C ASP A 421 -14.89 -1.98 3.30
N SER A 422 -14.55 -3.00 4.11
CA SER A 422 -15.47 -4.10 4.38
C SER A 422 -16.59 -3.62 5.32
N LEU A 423 -17.58 -2.96 4.73
CA LEU A 423 -18.95 -2.95 5.22
C LEU A 423 -19.40 -4.40 5.27
N SER A 424 -19.21 -5.08 6.41
CA SER A 424 -19.83 -6.38 6.64
C SER A 424 -21.34 -6.20 6.42
N PRO A 425 -21.95 -6.85 5.40
CA PRO A 425 -23.39 -6.85 5.25
C PRO A 425 -23.91 -7.92 6.22
N SER A 426 -23.86 -7.63 7.52
CA SER A 426 -24.69 -8.36 8.47
C SER A 426 -26.11 -7.84 8.29
N ALA A 427 -26.79 -8.49 7.34
CA ALA A 427 -28.19 -8.37 7.03
C ALA A 427 -29.03 -8.46 8.31
N SER A 428 -29.39 -7.31 8.85
CA SER A 428 -30.50 -7.13 9.76
C SER A 428 -31.81 -7.19 8.99
N ASN A 429 -32.13 -8.34 8.41
CA ASN A 429 -33.50 -8.67 8.01
C ASN A 429 -34.25 -9.20 9.24
N LEU A 430 -34.59 -8.29 10.15
CA LEU A 430 -35.64 -8.51 11.14
C LEU A 430 -36.90 -7.77 10.65
N PRO A 431 -38.04 -8.46 10.48
CA PRO A 431 -39.29 -7.83 10.09
C PRO A 431 -39.77 -6.91 11.23
N SER A 432 -40.12 -5.68 10.85
CA SER A 432 -40.78 -4.69 11.69
C SER A 432 -42.16 -5.21 12.12
N PRO A 433 -42.52 -5.22 13.43
CA PRO A 433 -43.89 -5.42 13.83
C PRO A 433 -44.64 -4.09 13.65
N ARG A 434 -45.26 -3.91 12.49
CA ARG A 434 -46.31 -2.90 12.34
C ARG A 434 -47.50 -3.33 13.22
N GLY A 435 -47.86 -2.45 14.16
CA GLY A 435 -49.02 -2.61 15.01
C GLY A 435 -50.33 -2.52 14.22
N THR A 436 -51.27 -3.37 14.59
CA THR A 436 -52.70 -3.23 14.29
C THR A 436 -53.46 -3.54 15.58
N ALA A 437 -53.74 -2.49 16.35
CA ALA A 437 -54.72 -2.50 17.44
C ALA A 437 -55.16 -1.06 17.72
N ALA A 438 -55.98 -0.52 16.83
CA ALA A 438 -56.92 0.57 17.10
C ALA A 438 -57.75 0.78 15.84
N ASP A 439 -58.96 0.24 15.82
CA ASP A 439 -60.15 0.84 15.18
C ASP A 439 -61.26 -0.21 15.16
N LEU A 440 -62.07 -0.22 16.23
CA LEU A 440 -63.46 -0.69 16.21
C LEU A 440 -64.15 -0.16 17.47
N CYS A 441 -64.53 1.11 17.43
CA CYS A 441 -65.75 1.59 18.08
C CYS A 441 -65.97 3.05 17.68
N VAL A 442 -67.02 3.32 16.90
CA VAL A 442 -67.94 4.48 16.97
C VAL A 442 -68.60 4.71 15.59
N GLN A 443 -69.92 4.95 15.65
CA GLN A 443 -70.89 5.30 14.59
C GLN A 443 -71.44 4.11 13.77
N GLU A 444 -72.74 3.97 13.52
CA GLU A 444 -73.83 4.94 13.60
C GLU A 444 -75.19 4.23 13.66
N ALA A 445 -76.10 4.76 14.48
CA ALA A 445 -77.53 4.58 14.30
C ALA A 445 -78.00 5.55 13.21
N LYS A 446 -78.69 5.06 12.17
CA LYS A 446 -79.81 5.75 11.49
C LYS A 446 -80.41 4.90 10.36
N SER A 447 -81.72 4.66 10.50
CA SER A 447 -82.72 4.59 9.43
C SER A 447 -82.66 3.42 8.42
N MET A 448 -83.34 2.32 8.73
CA MET A 448 -84.62 1.90 8.14
C MET A 448 -85.20 0.72 8.91
#